data_AF-A0AAW1X054-F1
#
_entry.id   AF-A0AAW1X054-F1
#
_cell.length_a   1.000
_cell.length_b   1.000
_cell.length_c   1.000
_cell.angle_alpha   90.00
_cell.angle_beta   90.00
_cell.angle_gamma   90.00
#
_symmetry.space_group_name_H-M   'P 1'
#
loop_
_entity.id
_entity.type
_entity.pdbx_description
1 polymer ?
#
loop_
_entity_poly.entity_id
_entity_poly.type
_entity_poly.pdbx_seq_one_letter_code
_entity_poly.pdbx_strand_id
1 'polypeptide(L)'
;MYIHSSGVVLLELVTGRKPVEDEYGEGKDIVYWVSSNLNDRENVLKVLDDKVPCEYVQDDMIKVLKVGILCTTKLPSLRPTMQEVIKMLTDADPCTFTSPNNNSDKNGKDFSAQFLS
;
A
#
# COMPACT_ATOMS: atom_id res chain seq x y z
N MET A 1 0.96 -17.50 -6.81
CA MET A 1 -0.46 -17.09 -6.98
C MET A 1 -1.01 -16.46 -5.71
N TYR A 2 -0.89 -17.11 -4.54
CA TYR A 2 -1.36 -16.59 -3.25
C TYR A 2 -0.91 -15.15 -2.92
N ILE A 3 0.37 -14.82 -3.13
CA ILE A 3 0.90 -13.46 -2.90
C ILE A 3 0.16 -12.39 -3.71
N HIS A 4 -0.18 -12.68 -4.97
CA HIS A 4 -0.89 -11.72 -5.82
C HIS A 4 -2.29 -11.46 -5.28
N SER A 5 -3.02 -12.50 -4.89
CA SER A 5 -4.35 -12.38 -4.30
C SER A 5 -4.30 -11.61 -2.97
N SER A 6 -3.33 -11.88 -2.11
CA SER A 6 -3.12 -11.11 -0.88
C SER A 6 -2.82 -9.63 -1.18
N GLY A 7 -2.00 -9.37 -2.21
CA GLY A 7 -1.72 -8.00 -2.65
C GLY A 7 -2.96 -7.25 -3.12
N VAL A 8 -3.84 -7.90 -3.90
CA VAL A 8 -5.13 -7.31 -4.31
C VAL A 8 -5.98 -6.94 -3.10
N VAL A 9 -6.05 -7.81 -2.08
CA VAL A 9 -6.79 -7.51 -0.84
C VAL A 9 -6.16 -6.34 -0.08
N LEU A 10 -4.83 -6.25 -0.01
CA LEU A 10 -4.17 -5.09 0.60
C LEU A 10 -4.51 -3.79 -0.14
N LEU A 11 -4.56 -3.81 -1.48
CA LEU A 11 -4.97 -2.65 -2.28
C LEU A 11 -6.44 -2.28 -2.04
N GLU A 12 -7.35 -3.25 -1.98
CA GLU A 12 -8.76 -3.01 -1.66
C GLU A 12 -8.92 -2.33 -0.30
N LEU A 13 -8.19 -2.81 0.73
CA LEU A 13 -8.26 -2.26 2.09
C LEU A 13 -7.75 -0.83 2.19
N VAL A 14 -6.62 -0.49 1.54
CA VAL A 14 -6.03 0.85 1.68
C VAL A 14 -6.69 1.90 0.79
N THR A 15 -7.37 1.49 -0.28
CA THR A 15 -8.04 2.40 -1.23
C THR A 15 -9.55 2.51 -0.95
N GLY A 16 -10.13 1.56 -0.22
CA GLY A 16 -11.58 1.48 0.01
C GLY A 16 -12.38 1.10 -1.25
N ARG A 17 -11.70 0.60 -2.30
CA ARG A 17 -12.27 0.29 -3.61
C ARG A 17 -12.27 -1.21 -3.91
N LYS A 18 -13.18 -1.66 -4.76
CA LYS A 18 -13.27 -3.08 -5.14
C LYS A 18 -12.16 -3.48 -6.11
N PRO A 19 -11.78 -4.77 -6.19
CA PRO A 19 -10.77 -5.22 -7.15
C PRO A 19 -11.08 -4.94 -8.63
N VAL A 20 -12.36 -4.80 -8.97
CA VAL A 20 -12.86 -4.51 -10.32
C VAL A 20 -13.97 -3.48 -10.23
N GLU A 21 -13.81 -2.36 -10.94
CA GLU A 21 -14.79 -1.27 -11.07
C GLU A 21 -14.76 -0.73 -12.50
N ASP A 22 -15.90 -0.24 -13.01
CA ASP A 22 -16.00 0.31 -14.37
C ASP A 22 -15.08 1.53 -14.57
N GLU A 23 -14.82 2.28 -13.49
CA GLU A 23 -13.92 3.45 -13.46
C GLU A 23 -12.48 3.11 -13.84
N TYR A 24 -12.05 1.85 -13.71
CA TYR A 24 -10.69 1.44 -14.07
C TYR A 24 -10.52 1.33 -15.59
N GLY A 25 -11.63 1.17 -16.31
CA GLY A 25 -11.69 0.91 -17.75
C GLY A 25 -11.80 -0.59 -18.07
N GLU A 26 -12.20 -0.88 -19.31
CA GLU A 26 -12.47 -2.25 -19.75
C GLU A 26 -11.24 -3.15 -19.61
N GLY A 27 -11.41 -4.31 -18.96
CA GLY A 27 -10.36 -5.31 -18.74
C GLY A 27 -9.26 -4.88 -17.76
N LYS A 28 -9.47 -3.82 -16.99
CA LYS A 28 -8.52 -3.30 -15.99
C LYS A 28 -9.00 -3.59 -14.58
N ASP A 29 -8.04 -3.79 -13.70
CA ASP A 29 -8.26 -4.07 -12.28
C ASP A 29 -7.69 -2.95 -11.40
N ILE A 30 -7.89 -3.10 -10.09
CA ILE A 30 -7.36 -2.19 -9.08
C ILE A 30 -5.83 -2.04 -9.18
N VAL A 31 -5.10 -3.06 -9.62
CA VAL A 31 -3.63 -3.01 -9.75
C VAL A 31 -3.24 -2.03 -10.85
N TYR A 32 -3.92 -2.10 -12.00
CA TYR A 32 -3.72 -1.15 -13.09
C TYR A 32 -4.09 0.28 -12.68
N TRP A 33 -5.24 0.45 -12.03
CA TRP A 33 -5.70 1.77 -11.59
C TRP A 33 -4.73 2.40 -10.59
N VAL A 34 -4.35 1.67 -9.53
CA VAL A 34 -3.37 2.15 -8.54
C VAL A 34 -2.08 2.52 -9.25
N SER A 35 -1.49 1.63 -10.06
CA SER A 35 -0.21 1.89 -10.74
C SER A 35 -0.24 3.14 -11.64
N SER A 36 -1.39 3.45 -12.23
CA SER A 36 -1.57 4.62 -13.11
C SER A 36 -1.70 5.95 -12.33
N ASN A 37 -1.97 5.89 -11.02
CA ASN A 37 -2.22 7.04 -10.15
C ASN A 37 -1.07 7.31 -9.16
N LEU A 38 0.12 6.70 -9.33
CA LEU A 38 1.27 6.87 -8.40
C LEU A 38 2.39 7.76 -8.95
N ASN A 39 2.13 8.56 -9.98
CA ASN A 39 3.16 9.33 -10.67
C ASN A 39 3.77 10.48 -9.83
N ASP A 40 3.08 10.92 -8.77
CA ASP A 40 3.53 11.96 -7.86
C ASP A 40 2.99 11.72 -6.44
N ARG A 41 3.58 12.42 -5.46
CA ARG A 41 3.21 12.27 -4.05
C ARG A 41 1.77 12.72 -3.77
N GLU A 42 1.27 13.70 -4.51
CA GLU A 42 -0.09 14.21 -4.34
C GLU A 42 -1.13 13.18 -4.78
N ASN A 43 -0.90 12.47 -5.88
CA ASN A 43 -1.83 11.43 -6.31
C ASN A 43 -1.77 10.18 -5.44
N VAL A 44 -0.62 9.88 -4.80
CA VAL A 44 -0.55 8.79 -3.79
C VAL A 44 -1.59 8.99 -2.68
N LEU A 45 -1.77 10.22 -2.19
CA LEU A 45 -2.76 10.50 -1.15
C LEU A 45 -4.20 10.39 -1.66
N LYS A 46 -4.45 10.71 -2.94
CA LYS A 46 -5.77 10.56 -3.58
C LYS A 46 -6.17 9.10 -3.83
N VAL A 47 -5.19 8.19 -3.83
CA VAL A 47 -5.42 6.75 -3.97
C VAL A 47 -5.90 6.13 -2.65
N LEU A 48 -5.54 6.73 -1.51
CA LEU A 48 -5.94 6.23 -0.19
C LEU A 48 -7.45 6.41 0.05
N ASP A 49 -8.02 5.55 0.89
CA ASP A 49 -9.42 5.63 1.31
C ASP A 49 -9.69 6.95 2.04
N ASP A 50 -10.52 7.81 1.43
CA ASP A 50 -10.90 9.12 1.94
C ASP A 50 -11.78 9.06 3.19
N LYS A 51 -12.35 7.89 3.50
CA LYS A 51 -13.14 7.65 4.71
C LYS A 51 -12.28 7.45 5.94
N VAL A 52 -10.96 7.34 5.82
CA VAL A 52 -10.03 7.22 6.94
C VAL A 52 -9.62 8.64 7.38
N PRO A 53 -10.19 9.19 8.47
CA PRO A 53 -10.10 10.63 8.76
C PRO A 53 -8.79 11.04 9.47
N CYS A 54 -7.87 10.11 9.69
CA CYS A 54 -6.70 10.30 10.53
C CYS A 54 -5.45 10.54 9.69
N GLU A 55 -4.95 11.79 9.64
CA GLU A 55 -3.71 12.11 8.91
C GLU A 55 -2.51 11.31 9.45
N TYR A 56 -2.49 11.00 10.75
CA TYR A 56 -1.41 10.25 11.39
C TYR A 56 -1.26 8.81 10.87
N VAL A 57 -2.31 8.24 10.26
CA VAL A 57 -2.24 6.87 9.70
C VAL A 57 -1.90 6.84 8.22
N GLN A 58 -1.84 8.00 7.54
CA GLN A 58 -1.59 8.06 6.10
C GLN A 58 -0.22 7.50 5.73
N ASP A 59 0.82 7.79 6.52
CA ASP A 59 2.16 7.24 6.28
C ASP A 59 2.17 5.71 6.35
N ASP A 60 1.41 5.13 7.28
CA ASP A 60 1.29 3.68 7.43
C ASP A 60 0.45 3.07 6.30
N MET A 61 -0.63 3.74 5.90
CA MET A 61 -1.42 3.36 4.72
C MET A 61 -0.56 3.36 3.45
N ILE A 62 0.34 4.33 3.28
CA ILE A 62 1.30 4.38 2.16
C ILE A 62 2.27 3.20 2.22
N LYS A 63 2.74 2.79 3.40
CA LYS A 63 3.58 1.59 3.54
C LYS A 63 2.81 0.34 3.11
N VAL A 64 1.56 0.18 3.56
CA VAL A 64 0.71 -0.96 3.17
C VAL A 64 0.42 -0.95 1.66
N LEU A 65 0.15 0.22 1.07
CA LEU A 65 -0.03 0.40 -0.37
C LEU A 65 1.19 -0.09 -1.16
N LYS A 66 2.41 0.28 -0.72
CA LYS A 66 3.67 -0.18 -1.32
C LYS A 66 3.81 -1.71 -1.25
N VAL A 67 3.46 -2.32 -0.11
CA VAL A 67 3.47 -3.78 0.03
C VAL A 67 2.47 -4.43 -0.93
N GLY A 68 1.27 -3.88 -1.07
CA GLY A 68 0.25 -4.34 -2.01
C GLY A 68 0.75 -4.37 -3.46
N ILE A 69 1.40 -3.28 -3.90
CA ILE A 69 1.98 -3.15 -5.26
C ILE A 69 3.11 -4.17 -5.49
N LEU A 70 4.00 -4.35 -4.52
CA LEU A 70 5.07 -5.36 -4.61
C LEU A 70 4.47 -6.77 -4.74
N CYS A 71 3.41 -7.06 -4.01
CA CYS A 71 2.71 -8.35 -4.07
C CYS A 71 2.04 -8.61 -5.43
N THR A 72 1.54 -7.57 -6.10
CA THR A 72 0.81 -7.65 -7.39
C THR A 72 1.70 -7.47 -8.62
N THR A 73 3.01 -7.26 -8.42
CA THR A 73 3.97 -7.08 -9.51
C THR A 73 3.88 -8.20 -10.56
N LYS A 74 3.91 -7.84 -11.85
CA LYS A 74 3.74 -8.79 -12.97
C LYS A 74 4.78 -9.90 -12.99
N LEU A 75 6.02 -9.59 -12.61
CA LEU A 75 7.12 -10.53 -12.57
C LEU A 75 7.10 -11.32 -11.24
N PRO A 76 6.82 -12.64 -11.25
CA PRO A 76 6.67 -13.41 -10.01
C PRO A 76 7.94 -13.49 -9.16
N SER A 77 9.11 -13.38 -9.77
CA SER A 77 10.40 -13.43 -9.06
C SER A 77 10.72 -12.16 -8.25
N LEU A 78 10.00 -11.07 -8.49
CA LEU A 78 10.12 -9.82 -7.71
C LEU A 78 9.12 -9.76 -6.56
N ARG A 79 8.17 -10.70 -6.50
CA ARG A 79 7.19 -10.72 -5.42
C ARG A 79 7.84 -11.20 -4.13
N PRO A 80 7.53 -10.57 -2.99
CA PRO A 80 8.00 -11.03 -1.70
C PRO A 80 7.39 -12.40 -1.35
N THR A 81 8.08 -13.12 -0.48
CA THR A 81 7.51 -14.26 0.25
C THR A 81 6.46 -13.76 1.25
N MET A 82 5.53 -14.63 1.65
CA MET A 82 4.50 -14.25 2.63
C MET A 82 5.12 -13.84 3.98
N GLN A 83 6.26 -14.45 4.35
CA GLN A 83 6.99 -14.07 5.56
C GLN A 83 7.54 -12.64 5.47
N GLU A 84 8.06 -12.24 4.30
CA GLU A 84 8.50 -10.86 4.07
C GLU A 84 7.32 -9.89 4.06
N VAL A 85 6.17 -10.28 3.48
CA VAL A 85 4.94 -9.46 3.53
C VAL A 85 4.53 -9.18 4.97
N ILE A 86 4.45 -10.21 5.82
CA ILE A 86 4.10 -10.05 7.23
C ILE A 86 5.10 -9.13 7.94
N LYS A 87 6.39 -9.30 7.67
CA LYS A 87 7.44 -8.44 8.25
C LYS A 87 7.25 -6.97 7.83
N MET A 88 7.08 -6.70 6.54
CA MET A 88 6.87 -5.35 6.03
C MET A 88 5.59 -4.70 6.57
N LEU A 89 4.51 -5.48 6.74
CA LEU A 89 3.27 -5.00 7.37
C LEU A 89 3.43 -4.74 8.87
N THR A 90 4.28 -5.50 9.56
CA THR A 90 4.58 -5.26 10.98
C THR A 90 5.40 -3.97 11.15
N ASP A 91 6.34 -3.71 10.23
CA ASP A 91 7.12 -2.47 10.18
C ASP A 91 6.26 -1.25 9.78
N ALA A 92 5.05 -1.48 9.26
CA ALA A 92 4.10 -0.41 8.98
C ALA A 92 3.49 0.20 10.26
N ASP A 93 3.88 -0.29 11.44
CA ASP A 93 3.34 0.00 12.77
C ASP A 93 1.80 -0.12 12.83
N PRO A 94 1.23 -0.98 13.70
CA PRO A 94 -0.20 -0.90 13.94
C PRO A 94 -0.47 0.52 14.46
N CYS A 95 -1.44 1.23 13.86
CA CYS A 95 -1.96 2.46 14.45
C CYS A 95 -2.52 2.07 15.82
N THR A 96 -1.68 2.11 16.84
CA THR A 96 -2.12 1.87 18.19
C THR A 96 -3.02 3.05 18.49
N PHE A 97 -4.31 2.80 18.78
CA PHE A 97 -5.16 3.79 19.43
C PHE A 97 -4.64 4.02 20.84
N THR A 98 -3.38 4.45 20.95
CA THR A 98 -2.73 4.76 22.20
C THR A 98 -3.01 6.22 22.43
N SER A 99 -3.89 6.47 23.40
CA SER A 99 -3.96 7.76 24.08
C SER A 99 -2.55 8.33 24.26
N PRO A 100 -2.28 9.59 23.88
CA PRO A 100 -0.92 10.07 23.69
C PRO A 100 -0.12 9.93 24.98
N ASN A 101 0.84 9.01 24.98
CA ASN A 101 1.92 9.02 25.96
C ASN A 101 3.22 8.44 25.36
N ASN A 102 4.02 9.38 24.89
CA ASN A 102 5.49 9.47 24.83
C ASN A 102 6.34 8.33 24.21
N ASN A 103 7.03 8.76 23.14
CA ASN A 103 8.39 8.44 22.73
C ASN A 103 8.76 6.98 22.45
N SER A 104 8.96 6.69 21.17
CA SER A 104 10.19 6.01 20.74
C SER A 104 10.50 6.27 19.27
N ASP A 105 11.72 6.76 19.04
CA ASP A 105 12.42 6.81 17.77
C ASP A 105 12.36 5.48 17.01
N LYS A 106 12.41 5.53 15.67
CA LYS A 106 13.44 4.83 14.87
C LYS A 106 13.37 5.12 13.36
N ASN A 107 14.48 5.69 12.88
CA ASN A 107 15.16 5.48 11.60
C ASN A 107 14.38 4.77 10.47
N GLY A 108 13.85 5.56 9.54
CA GLY A 108 13.48 5.10 8.20
C GLY A 108 14.70 5.03 7.28
N LYS A 109 15.01 3.86 6.75
CA LYS A 109 15.88 3.74 5.57
C LYS A 109 15.03 4.05 4.35
N ASP A 110 15.41 5.11 3.64
CA ASP A 110 14.81 5.54 2.39
C ASP A 110 14.79 4.40 1.35
N PHE A 111 13.59 3.90 1.05
CA PHE A 111 13.33 2.96 -0.06
C PHE A 111 12.76 3.69 -1.29
N SER A 112 12.93 5.02 -1.33
CA SER A 112 12.44 5.94 -2.38
C SER A 112 13.12 5.73 -3.75
N ALA A 113 14.22 4.97 -3.81
CA ALA A 113 15.01 4.80 -5.03
C ALA A 113 14.44 3.80 -6.06
N GLN A 114 13.35 3.08 -5.78
CA GLN A 114 12.91 1.99 -6.65
C GLN A 114 11.72 2.30 -7.56
N PHE A 115 11.15 3.51 -7.48
CA PHE A 115 9.97 3.89 -8.26
C PHE A 115 10.13 5.18 -9.09
N LEU A 116 11.34 5.76 -9.16
CA LEU A 116 11.64 6.96 -9.98
C LEU A 116 12.64 6.69 -11.11
N SER A 117 12.64 5.50 -11.71
CA SER A 117 13.38 5.24 -12.96
C SER A 117 12.48 4.79 -14.09
#